data_AF-A0A3A8JQX9-F1
#
_entry.id   AF-A0A3A8JQX9-F1
#
_cell.length_a   1.000
_cell.length_b   1.000
_cell.length_c   1.000
_cell.angle_alpha   90.00
_cell.angle_beta   90.00
_cell.angle_gamma   90.00
#
_symmetry.space_group_name_H-M   'P 1'
#
loop_
_entity.id
_entity.type
_entity.pdbx_description
1 polymer ?
#
loop_
_entity_poly.entity_id
_entity_poly.type
_entity_poly.pdbx_seq_one_letter_code
_entity_poly.pdbx_strand_id
1 'polypeptide(L)'
;MASRLSQWLTVFVVLFALPVLAGSRDSGAWVGTPREAELHLSLHPKDEPGSQMGFSAPLTAFQGLSTAEGSTAPFKLVREAGTFDFEGRFTKEQGTGTWRFTPNAAYTKALTDLGLPRPDAEQQLALATVGVGPERIKSLAAVGQRVTTVDELLQVGIFNVTPEYVKALAAEGYSKLTLELLVQTRIHGVTPERIKALAAAGYKGVDLDSLLSMSIHGVTPDFIRELRGMGFKDLKADDLVSMRIHGVTPAFVNEMRGLGFKDLDAEGLVGLRIHGVTPAFVKEMRDLGYTNATADDLMQLRIHGVDSVFVRSMSKDGGAPRKQP
;
A
#
# COMPACT_ATOMS: atom_id res chain seq x y z
N MET A 1 55.48 -42.02 -10.08
CA MET A 1 54.05 -41.94 -10.49
C MET A 1 53.73 -40.47 -10.73
N ALA A 2 53.78 -40.04 -11.99
CA ALA A 2 53.52 -38.67 -12.40
C ALA A 2 52.20 -38.64 -13.18
N SER A 3 51.27 -37.82 -12.70
CA SER A 3 49.93 -37.61 -13.24
C SER A 3 50.00 -36.84 -14.56
N ARG A 4 49.28 -37.32 -15.58
CA ARG A 4 49.13 -36.68 -16.89
C ARG A 4 48.06 -35.60 -16.81
N LEU A 5 48.44 -34.33 -17.01
CA LEU A 5 47.51 -33.22 -17.23
C LEU A 5 47.05 -33.18 -18.69
N SER A 6 45.73 -33.12 -18.83
CA SER A 6 44.94 -33.18 -20.05
C SER A 6 44.93 -31.86 -20.82
N GLN A 7 44.64 -31.98 -22.12
CA GLN A 7 44.67 -30.99 -23.18
C GLN A 7 43.70 -29.82 -22.97
N TRP A 8 44.13 -28.63 -23.39
CA TRP A 8 43.31 -27.43 -23.51
C TRP A 8 42.26 -27.61 -24.61
N LEU A 9 40.98 -27.48 -24.27
CA LEU A 9 39.88 -27.30 -25.22
C LEU A 9 39.30 -25.91 -24.97
N THR A 10 39.66 -24.96 -25.82
CA THR A 10 39.08 -23.60 -25.81
C THR A 10 37.69 -23.68 -26.43
N VAL A 11 36.64 -23.59 -25.61
CA VAL A 11 35.25 -23.48 -26.08
C VAL A 11 35.00 -22.01 -26.45
N PHE A 12 34.82 -21.72 -27.74
CA PHE A 12 34.20 -20.48 -28.19
C PHE A 12 32.69 -20.59 -28.00
N VAL A 13 32.15 -19.93 -26.98
CA VAL A 13 30.71 -19.69 -26.88
C VAL A 13 30.39 -18.50 -27.78
N VAL A 14 29.91 -18.78 -28.99
CA VAL A 14 29.24 -17.76 -29.81
C VAL A 14 27.84 -17.60 -29.23
N LEU A 15 27.66 -16.57 -28.41
CA LEU A 15 26.34 -16.09 -28.01
C LEU A 15 25.68 -15.43 -29.22
N PHE A 16 24.76 -16.12 -29.86
CA PHE A 16 23.73 -15.45 -30.65
C PHE A 16 22.81 -14.72 -29.66
N ALA A 17 23.04 -13.42 -29.49
CA ALA A 17 22.01 -12.53 -28.97
C ALA A 17 20.92 -12.45 -30.05
N LEU A 18 19.90 -13.30 -29.95
CA LEU A 18 18.65 -13.04 -30.64
C LEU A 18 18.09 -11.75 -30.04
N PRO A 19 17.85 -10.69 -30.82
CA PRO A 19 17.13 -9.55 -30.30
C PRO A 19 15.76 -10.07 -29.86
N VAL A 20 15.48 -9.98 -28.55
CA VAL A 20 14.09 -9.94 -28.11
C VAL A 20 13.54 -8.68 -28.75
N LEU A 21 12.76 -8.83 -29.81
CA LEU A 21 11.96 -7.73 -30.34
C LEU A 21 11.01 -7.36 -29.21
N ALA A 22 11.34 -6.32 -28.46
CA ALA A 22 10.42 -5.69 -27.55
C ALA A 22 9.22 -5.24 -28.39
N GLY A 23 8.09 -5.94 -28.23
CA GLY A 23 6.86 -5.58 -28.90
C GLY A 23 6.45 -4.17 -28.50
N SER A 24 5.99 -3.37 -29.46
CA SER A 24 5.59 -1.99 -29.18
C SER A 24 4.34 -2.01 -28.31
N ARG A 25 4.47 -1.57 -27.04
CA ARG A 25 3.33 -1.41 -26.11
C ARG A 25 2.44 -0.22 -26.45
N ASP A 26 2.56 0.34 -27.64
CA ASP A 26 1.85 1.51 -28.13
C ASP A 26 0.46 1.20 -28.69
N SER A 27 0.03 -0.07 -28.64
CA SER A 27 -1.25 -0.50 -29.20
C SER A 27 -1.77 -1.75 -28.50
N GLY A 28 -3.08 -1.94 -28.55
CA GLY A 28 -3.71 -3.09 -27.93
C GLY A 28 -5.23 -3.04 -27.93
N ALA A 29 -5.84 -3.79 -27.02
CA ALA A 29 -7.27 -3.78 -26.79
C ALA A 29 -7.62 -2.84 -25.63
N TRP A 30 -8.79 -2.22 -25.67
CA TRP A 30 -9.33 -1.44 -24.55
C TRP A 30 -10.72 -1.93 -24.14
N VAL A 31 -11.02 -1.73 -22.86
CA VAL A 31 -12.36 -1.84 -22.28
C VAL A 31 -12.66 -0.52 -21.60
N GLY A 32 -13.84 0.05 -21.85
CA GLY A 32 -14.26 1.33 -21.29
C GLY A 32 -15.61 1.20 -20.59
N THR A 33 -15.75 1.79 -19.41
CA THR A 33 -17.03 1.83 -18.69
C THR A 33 -17.40 3.30 -18.45
N PRO A 34 -18.45 3.82 -19.11
CA PRO A 34 -18.98 5.15 -18.80
C PRO A 34 -19.52 5.18 -17.37
N ARG A 35 -19.17 6.20 -16.59
CA ARG A 35 -19.73 6.46 -15.27
C ARG A 35 -19.99 7.94 -15.12
N GLU A 36 -21.27 8.31 -14.96
CA GLU A 36 -21.71 9.70 -14.87
C GLU A 36 -21.09 10.60 -15.96
N ALA A 37 -20.06 11.37 -15.61
CA ALA A 37 -19.36 12.31 -16.48
C ALA A 37 -17.93 11.86 -16.89
N GLU A 38 -17.53 10.63 -16.57
CA GLU A 38 -16.22 10.07 -16.88
C GLU A 38 -16.30 8.77 -17.69
N LEU A 39 -15.21 8.47 -18.40
CA LEU A 39 -14.95 7.17 -18.98
C LEU A 39 -13.78 6.53 -18.23
N HIS A 40 -14.04 5.39 -17.58
CA HIS A 40 -12.99 4.54 -17.02
C HIS A 40 -12.47 3.64 -18.13
N LEU A 41 -11.18 3.70 -18.44
CA LEU A 41 -10.51 2.89 -19.46
C LEU A 41 -9.56 1.89 -18.81
N SER A 42 -9.56 0.67 -19.32
CA SER A 42 -8.52 -0.34 -19.13
C SER A 42 -7.90 -0.68 -20.48
N LEU A 43 -6.60 -0.45 -20.62
CA LEU A 43 -5.79 -0.71 -21.80
C LEU A 43 -4.99 -2.00 -21.59
N HIS A 44 -5.09 -2.91 -22.55
CA HIS A 44 -4.41 -4.19 -22.58
C HIS A 44 -3.43 -4.20 -23.76
N PRO A 45 -2.12 -3.97 -23.53
CA PRO A 45 -1.12 -3.97 -24.59
C PRO A 45 -1.06 -5.32 -25.32
N LYS A 46 -0.98 -5.29 -26.65
CA LYS A 46 -1.03 -6.52 -27.48
C LYS A 46 0.11 -7.51 -27.18
N ASP A 47 1.29 -7.00 -26.84
CA ASP A 47 2.52 -7.79 -26.69
C ASP A 47 2.77 -8.21 -25.23
N GLU A 48 1.86 -7.88 -24.30
CA GLU A 48 1.96 -8.23 -22.88
C GLU A 48 0.62 -8.66 -22.26
N PRO A 49 0.22 -9.92 -22.44
CA PRO A 49 -1.10 -10.41 -22.02
C PRO A 49 -1.39 -10.30 -20.52
N GLY A 50 -0.36 -10.19 -19.66
CA GLY A 50 -0.49 -10.01 -18.21
C GLY A 50 -0.46 -8.56 -17.74
N SER A 51 -0.25 -7.61 -18.66
CA SER A 51 -0.14 -6.19 -18.38
C SER A 51 -1.46 -5.49 -18.66
N GLN A 52 -1.91 -4.65 -17.73
CA GLN A 52 -3.05 -3.76 -17.94
C GLN A 52 -2.73 -2.37 -17.37
N MET A 53 -3.12 -1.33 -18.09
CA MET A 53 -3.02 0.06 -17.64
C MET A 53 -4.41 0.66 -17.57
N GLY A 54 -4.79 1.19 -16.41
CA GLY A 54 -6.11 1.78 -16.21
C GLY A 54 -6.01 3.27 -15.90
N PHE A 55 -6.92 4.07 -16.46
CA PHE A 55 -7.12 5.45 -16.03
C PHE A 55 -8.56 5.91 -16.27
N SER A 56 -8.95 6.99 -15.63
CA SER A 56 -10.26 7.64 -15.82
C SER A 56 -10.04 9.02 -16.42
N ALA A 57 -10.96 9.45 -17.28
CA ALA A 57 -10.95 10.82 -17.80
C ALA A 57 -12.38 11.32 -18.02
N PRO A 58 -12.62 12.64 -17.87
CA PRO A 58 -13.91 13.23 -18.20
C PRO A 58 -14.32 12.91 -19.63
N LEU A 59 -15.61 12.65 -19.87
CA LEU A 59 -16.15 12.40 -21.22
C LEU A 59 -15.81 13.55 -22.18
N THR A 60 -15.80 14.78 -21.68
CA THR A 60 -15.45 16.00 -22.42
C THR A 60 -13.97 16.10 -22.83
N ALA A 61 -13.09 15.29 -22.23
CA ALA A 61 -11.68 15.23 -22.62
C ALA A 61 -11.48 14.46 -23.93
N PHE A 62 -12.46 13.65 -24.35
CA PHE A 62 -12.38 12.85 -25.55
C PHE A 62 -12.98 13.58 -26.75
N GLN A 63 -12.22 13.62 -27.84
CA GLN A 63 -12.65 14.18 -29.12
C GLN A 63 -13.38 13.09 -29.92
N GLY A 64 -14.63 13.33 -30.29
CA GLY A 64 -15.43 12.39 -31.10
C GLY A 64 -16.08 11.25 -30.32
N LEU A 65 -15.97 11.22 -28.98
CA LEU A 65 -16.57 10.17 -28.16
C LEU A 65 -18.10 10.23 -28.20
N SER A 66 -18.71 9.10 -28.54
CA SER A 66 -20.14 8.84 -28.34
C SER A 66 -20.29 7.51 -27.61
N THR A 67 -20.83 7.56 -26.39
CA THR A 67 -21.11 6.39 -25.54
C THR A 67 -22.52 5.83 -25.74
N ALA A 68 -23.24 6.29 -26.77
CA ALA A 68 -24.57 5.77 -27.09
C ALA A 68 -24.49 4.29 -27.47
N GLU A 69 -25.53 3.52 -27.12
CA GLU A 69 -25.59 2.10 -27.46
C GLU A 69 -25.49 1.90 -28.98
N GLY A 70 -24.57 1.02 -29.40
CA GLY A 70 -24.31 0.74 -30.81
C GLY A 70 -23.39 1.74 -31.50
N SER A 71 -22.95 2.80 -30.82
CA SER A 71 -21.96 3.74 -31.34
C SER A 71 -20.66 3.02 -31.70
N THR A 72 -20.14 3.29 -32.89
CA THR A 72 -18.83 2.83 -33.38
C THR A 72 -17.91 3.99 -33.79
N ALA A 73 -18.24 5.20 -33.35
CA ALA A 73 -17.48 6.39 -33.73
C ALA A 73 -16.06 6.30 -33.14
N PRO A 74 -15.01 6.46 -33.96
CA PRO A 74 -13.65 6.55 -33.43
C PRO A 74 -13.52 7.82 -32.60
N PHE A 75 -12.74 7.76 -31.52
CA PHE A 75 -12.53 8.88 -30.63
C PHE A 75 -11.08 8.96 -30.19
N LYS A 76 -10.66 10.13 -29.69
CA LYS A 76 -9.28 10.38 -29.31
C LYS A 76 -9.18 11.03 -27.94
N LEU A 77 -8.09 10.75 -27.24
CA LEU A 77 -7.66 11.48 -26.06
C LEU A 77 -6.30 12.13 -26.35
N VAL A 78 -6.29 13.46 -26.46
CA VAL A 78 -5.07 14.23 -26.68
C VAL A 78 -4.52 14.67 -25.33
N ARG A 79 -3.32 14.21 -24.99
CA ARG A 79 -2.57 14.60 -23.78
C ARG A 79 -1.28 15.28 -24.21
N GLU A 80 -0.64 16.01 -23.29
CA GLU A 80 0.66 16.61 -23.58
C GLU A 80 1.68 15.56 -24.03
N ALA A 81 1.73 14.42 -23.34
CA ALA A 81 2.63 13.31 -23.61
C ALA A 81 2.35 12.57 -24.93
N GLY A 82 1.17 12.71 -25.52
CA GLY A 82 0.82 12.03 -26.76
C GLY A 82 -0.68 11.86 -26.96
N THR A 83 -1.04 11.24 -28.07
CA THR A 83 -2.44 11.04 -28.45
C THR A 83 -2.78 9.57 -28.38
N PHE A 84 -3.87 9.24 -27.69
CA PHE A 84 -4.52 7.95 -27.80
C PHE A 84 -5.62 8.02 -28.86
N ASP A 85 -5.56 7.14 -29.85
CA ASP A 85 -6.60 6.89 -30.82
C ASP A 85 -7.34 5.61 -30.43
N PHE A 86 -8.68 5.67 -30.40
CA PHE A 86 -9.55 4.56 -30.03
C PHE A 86 -10.54 4.25 -31.15
N GLU A 87 -10.63 2.98 -31.50
CA GLU A 87 -11.67 2.43 -32.37
C GLU A 87 -12.39 1.32 -31.61
N GLY A 88 -13.69 1.13 -31.85
CA GLY A 88 -14.45 0.12 -31.13
C GLY A 88 -15.94 0.36 -31.17
N ARG A 89 -16.66 -0.29 -30.26
CA ARG A 89 -18.11 -0.18 -30.13
C ARG A 89 -18.53 -0.01 -28.68
N PHE A 90 -19.57 0.77 -28.44
CA PHE A 90 -20.27 0.83 -27.16
C PHE A 90 -21.53 -0.04 -27.15
N THR A 91 -21.71 -0.80 -26.08
CA THR A 91 -22.97 -1.42 -25.67
C THR A 91 -23.62 -0.52 -24.62
N LYS A 92 -24.74 -0.96 -24.04
CA LYS A 92 -25.43 -0.23 -22.96
C LYS A 92 -24.55 -0.02 -21.71
N GLU A 93 -23.60 -0.92 -21.44
CA GLU A 93 -22.84 -0.94 -20.18
C GLU A 93 -21.35 -0.64 -20.36
N GLN A 94 -20.77 -0.96 -21.52
CA GLN A 94 -19.33 -0.83 -21.76
C GLN A 94 -19.00 -0.57 -23.22
N GLY A 95 -17.82 -0.01 -23.46
CA GLY A 95 -17.17 0.01 -24.76
C GLY A 95 -16.02 -1.00 -24.81
N THR A 96 -15.76 -1.54 -26.00
CA THR A 96 -14.58 -2.36 -26.27
C THR A 96 -14.02 -2.08 -27.65
N GLY A 97 -12.72 -2.28 -27.83
CA GLY A 97 -12.09 -2.15 -29.14
C GLY A 97 -10.57 -2.11 -29.09
N THR A 98 -9.97 -1.41 -30.04
CA THR A 98 -8.52 -1.28 -30.19
C THR A 98 -8.06 0.16 -29.94
N TRP A 99 -6.84 0.29 -29.44
CA TRP A 99 -6.22 1.59 -29.21
C TRP A 99 -4.82 1.64 -29.81
N ARG A 100 -4.38 2.86 -30.10
CA ARG A 100 -3.01 3.20 -30.49
C ARG A 100 -2.57 4.46 -29.78
N PHE A 101 -1.32 4.53 -29.37
CA PHE A 101 -0.68 5.70 -28.79
C PHE A 101 0.36 6.26 -29.75
N THR A 102 0.30 7.56 -30.00
CA THR A 102 1.29 8.31 -30.77
C THR A 102 2.04 9.27 -29.85
N PRO A 103 3.33 9.04 -29.56
CA PRO A 103 4.13 9.91 -28.69
C PRO A 103 4.29 11.33 -29.25
N ASN A 104 4.28 12.33 -28.37
CA ASN A 104 4.53 13.73 -28.73
C ASN A 104 6.00 14.13 -28.53
N ALA A 105 6.72 14.44 -29.61
CA ALA A 105 8.12 14.86 -29.52
C ALA A 105 8.32 16.19 -28.77
N ALA A 106 7.36 17.13 -28.86
CA ALA A 106 7.44 18.41 -28.15
C ALA A 106 7.41 18.24 -26.63
N TYR A 107 6.69 17.23 -26.14
CA TYR A 107 6.63 16.90 -24.72
C TYR A 107 7.98 16.42 -24.19
N THR A 108 8.61 15.47 -24.89
CA THR A 108 9.93 14.96 -24.48
C THR A 108 10.98 16.07 -24.50
N LYS A 109 10.93 16.96 -25.51
CA LYS A 109 11.77 18.16 -25.55
C LYS A 109 11.53 19.06 -24.33
N ALA A 110 10.27 19.33 -23.98
CA ALA A 110 9.94 20.17 -22.83
C ALA A 110 10.44 19.59 -21.50
N LEU A 111 10.36 18.25 -21.33
CA LEU A 111 10.94 17.59 -20.15
C LEU A 111 12.47 17.69 -20.12
N THR A 112 13.14 17.51 -21.26
CA THR A 112 14.60 17.67 -21.33
C THR A 112 15.05 19.12 -21.11
N ASP A 113 14.28 20.10 -21.59
CA ASP A 113 14.55 21.52 -21.34
C ASP A 113 14.42 21.86 -19.84
N LEU A 114 13.64 21.08 -19.08
CA LEU A 114 13.51 21.15 -17.63
C LEU A 114 14.54 20.29 -16.87
N GLY A 115 15.45 19.63 -17.57
CA GLY A 115 16.56 18.86 -16.99
C GLY A 115 16.27 17.40 -16.69
N LEU A 116 15.12 16.85 -17.10
CA LEU A 116 14.87 15.41 -17.01
C LEU A 116 15.56 14.64 -18.15
N PRO A 117 15.97 13.38 -17.93
CA PRO A 117 16.32 12.48 -19.02
C PRO A 117 15.17 12.39 -20.04
N ARG A 118 15.50 12.21 -21.32
CA ARG A 118 14.50 11.98 -22.36
C ARG A 118 13.77 10.66 -22.08
N PRO A 119 12.44 10.66 -21.87
CA PRO A 119 11.72 9.40 -21.68
C PRO A 119 11.74 8.60 -22.98
N ASP A 120 11.82 7.28 -22.85
CA ASP A 120 11.54 6.38 -23.97
C ASP A 120 10.03 6.34 -24.28
N ALA A 121 9.64 5.57 -25.31
CA ALA A 121 8.25 5.48 -25.74
C ALA A 121 7.33 4.86 -24.68
N GLU A 122 7.83 3.93 -23.87
CA GLU A 122 7.08 3.25 -22.82
C GLU A 122 6.84 4.20 -21.63
N GLN A 123 7.90 4.87 -21.18
CA GLN A 123 7.81 5.89 -20.15
C GLN A 123 6.88 7.03 -20.57
N GLN A 124 6.95 7.47 -21.83
CA GLN A 124 6.07 8.51 -22.34
C GLN A 124 4.60 8.06 -22.38
N LEU A 125 4.34 6.80 -22.72
CA LEU A 125 3.01 6.20 -22.63
C LEU A 125 2.51 6.19 -21.18
N ALA A 126 3.34 5.76 -20.22
CA ALA A 126 2.99 5.76 -18.80
C ALA A 126 2.71 7.18 -18.26
N LEU A 127 3.48 8.18 -18.68
CA LEU A 127 3.22 9.58 -18.33
C LEU A 127 1.90 10.08 -18.92
N ALA A 128 1.53 9.61 -20.13
CA ALA A 128 0.27 9.95 -20.77
C ALA A 128 -0.95 9.35 -20.06
N THR A 129 -0.83 8.13 -19.50
CA THR A 129 -1.92 7.49 -18.75
C THR A 129 -2.19 8.18 -17.42
N VAL A 130 -1.15 8.65 -16.72
CA VAL A 130 -1.29 9.41 -15.47
C VAL A 130 -1.54 10.91 -15.69
N GLY A 131 -1.38 11.39 -16.93
CA GLY A 131 -1.71 12.76 -17.33
C GLY A 131 -0.83 13.83 -16.68
N VAL A 132 0.46 13.54 -16.48
CA VAL A 132 1.42 14.47 -15.86
C VAL A 132 2.34 15.11 -16.90
N GLY A 133 2.76 16.36 -16.69
CA GLY A 133 3.58 17.08 -17.66
C GLY A 133 4.44 18.22 -17.09
N PRO A 134 5.06 19.03 -17.97
CA PRO A 134 6.04 20.05 -17.61
C PRO A 134 5.57 21.03 -16.53
N GLU A 135 4.29 21.42 -16.54
CA GLU A 135 3.73 22.32 -15.53
C GLU A 135 3.74 21.73 -14.11
N ARG A 136 3.61 20.41 -13.96
CA ARG A 136 3.74 19.76 -12.66
C ARG A 136 5.16 19.92 -12.10
N ILE A 137 6.19 19.78 -12.93
CA ILE A 137 7.59 19.96 -12.53
C ILE A 137 7.83 21.40 -12.09
N LYS A 138 7.42 22.38 -12.91
CA LYS A 138 7.59 23.81 -12.60
C LYS A 138 6.89 24.22 -11.31
N SER A 139 5.65 23.76 -11.13
CA SER A 139 4.85 24.11 -9.96
C SER A 139 5.36 23.45 -8.68
N LEU A 140 5.91 22.23 -8.74
CA LEU A 140 6.61 21.61 -7.62
C LEU A 140 7.93 22.33 -7.30
N ALA A 141 8.69 22.75 -8.31
CA ALA A 141 9.90 23.54 -8.11
C ALA A 141 9.61 24.88 -7.40
N ALA A 142 8.47 25.50 -7.69
CA ALA A 142 8.01 26.73 -7.01
C ALA A 142 7.71 26.55 -5.51
N VAL A 143 7.51 25.31 -5.04
CA VAL A 143 7.38 24.97 -3.61
C VAL A 143 8.62 24.25 -3.07
N GLY A 144 9.75 24.36 -3.76
CA GLY A 144 11.04 23.81 -3.32
C GLY A 144 11.26 22.33 -3.62
N GLN A 145 10.33 21.67 -4.34
CA GLN A 145 10.45 20.25 -4.68
C GLN A 145 11.01 20.09 -6.10
N ARG A 146 12.13 19.38 -6.23
CA ARG A 146 12.75 19.12 -7.53
C ARG A 146 12.40 17.71 -8.00
N VAL A 147 11.92 17.61 -9.23
CA VAL A 147 11.76 16.35 -9.96
C VAL A 147 12.93 16.24 -10.93
N THR A 148 13.70 15.17 -10.83
CA THR A 148 14.97 14.98 -11.55
C THR A 148 14.97 13.76 -12.45
N THR A 149 14.09 12.79 -12.20
CA THR A 149 13.94 11.59 -13.02
C THR A 149 12.54 11.47 -13.61
N VAL A 150 12.44 10.67 -14.66
CA VAL A 150 11.16 10.31 -15.27
C VAL A 150 10.31 9.48 -14.30
N ASP A 151 10.94 8.60 -13.52
CA ASP A 151 10.25 7.77 -12.53
C ASP A 151 9.65 8.61 -11.38
N GLU A 152 10.38 9.62 -10.91
CA GLU A 152 9.86 10.59 -9.94
C GLU A 152 8.63 11.33 -10.50
N LEU A 153 8.69 11.76 -11.77
CA LEU A 153 7.55 12.42 -12.42
C LEU A 153 6.34 11.49 -12.52
N LEU A 154 6.57 10.22 -12.86
CA LEU A 154 5.54 9.20 -12.91
C LEU A 154 4.92 8.97 -11.54
N GLN A 155 5.72 8.80 -10.49
CA GLN A 155 5.22 8.64 -9.11
C GLN A 155 4.42 9.86 -8.64
N VAL A 156 4.89 11.07 -8.95
CA VAL A 156 4.15 12.31 -8.69
C VAL A 156 2.78 12.30 -9.35
N GLY A 157 2.68 11.81 -10.59
CA GLY A 157 1.42 11.63 -11.32
C GLY A 157 0.51 10.59 -10.67
N ILE A 158 1.04 9.39 -10.41
CA ILE A 158 0.30 8.26 -9.82
C ILE A 158 -0.27 8.62 -8.45
N PHE A 159 0.56 9.19 -7.58
CA PHE A 159 0.19 9.51 -6.19
C PHE A 159 -0.34 10.93 -6.03
N ASN A 160 -0.51 11.67 -7.13
CA ASN A 160 -1.04 13.02 -7.19
C ASN A 160 -0.35 13.97 -6.18
N VAL A 161 0.98 14.00 -6.19
CA VAL A 161 1.75 14.94 -5.37
C VAL A 161 1.66 16.33 -6.02
N THR A 162 0.93 17.25 -5.39
CA THR A 162 0.68 18.59 -5.92
C THR A 162 1.32 19.68 -5.04
N PRO A 163 1.59 20.88 -5.57
CA PRO A 163 2.06 22.01 -4.77
C PRO A 163 1.12 22.34 -3.60
N GLU A 164 -0.18 22.18 -3.78
CA GLU A 164 -1.20 22.39 -2.73
C GLU A 164 -1.03 21.37 -1.61
N TYR A 165 -0.80 20.09 -1.96
CA TYR A 165 -0.55 19.04 -0.98
C TYR A 165 0.74 19.29 -0.19
N VAL A 166 1.83 19.69 -0.88
CA VAL A 166 3.10 20.05 -0.23
C VAL A 166 2.91 21.21 0.75
N LYS A 167 2.22 22.28 0.33
CA LYS A 167 1.90 23.43 1.19
C LYS A 167 1.01 23.04 2.37
N ALA A 168 0.04 22.16 2.17
CA ALA A 168 -0.86 21.71 3.22
C ALA A 168 -0.09 20.92 4.30
N LEU A 169 0.81 20.01 3.93
CA LEU A 169 1.66 19.31 4.90
C LEU A 169 2.63 20.28 5.61
N ALA A 170 3.18 21.26 4.89
CA ALA A 170 4.02 22.28 5.51
C ALA A 170 3.25 23.12 6.55
N ALA A 171 1.98 23.43 6.30
CA ALA A 171 1.11 24.14 7.25
C ALA A 171 0.81 23.33 8.52
N GLU A 172 0.84 22.00 8.44
CA GLU A 172 0.74 21.10 9.60
C GLU A 172 2.10 20.87 10.31
N GLY A 173 3.17 21.56 9.88
CA GLY A 173 4.50 21.51 10.49
C GLY A 173 5.54 20.67 9.73
N TYR A 174 5.16 19.99 8.65
CA TYR A 174 6.05 19.10 7.88
C TYR A 174 6.59 19.82 6.64
N SER A 175 7.40 20.86 6.86
CA SER A 175 7.89 21.74 5.79
C SER A 175 9.16 21.27 5.07
N LYS A 176 9.85 20.24 5.59
CA LYS A 176 11.15 19.77 5.11
C LYS A 176 11.10 18.36 4.52
N LEU A 177 10.01 18.02 3.84
CA LEU A 177 9.84 16.71 3.23
C LEU A 177 10.56 16.62 1.88
N THR A 178 11.21 15.50 1.62
CA THR A 178 11.70 15.15 0.28
C THR A 178 10.54 14.71 -0.61
N LEU A 179 10.76 14.69 -1.92
CA LEU A 179 9.77 14.18 -2.87
C LEU A 179 9.38 12.73 -2.58
N GLU A 180 10.37 11.90 -2.24
CA GLU A 180 10.17 10.51 -1.84
C GLU A 180 9.23 10.41 -0.62
N LEU A 181 9.47 11.21 0.42
CA LEU A 181 8.61 11.22 1.60
C LEU A 181 7.19 11.72 1.30
N LEU A 182 7.03 12.71 0.41
CA LEU A 182 5.71 13.17 -0.04
C LEU A 182 4.94 12.08 -0.80
N VAL A 183 5.64 11.25 -1.57
CA VAL A 183 5.07 10.06 -2.21
C VAL A 183 4.67 9.03 -1.15
N GLN A 184 5.53 8.75 -0.17
CA GLN A 184 5.20 7.82 0.92
C GLN A 184 3.98 8.27 1.75
N THR A 185 3.84 9.57 2.04
CA THR A 185 2.66 10.08 2.75
C THR A 185 1.38 9.88 1.95
N ARG A 186 1.42 9.99 0.62
CA ARG A 186 0.29 9.65 -0.25
C ARG A 186 -0.02 8.16 -0.24
N ILE A 187 0.98 7.30 -0.38
CA ILE A 187 0.83 5.83 -0.37
C ILE A 187 0.20 5.35 0.92
N HIS A 188 0.66 5.88 2.06
CA HIS A 188 0.24 5.44 3.38
C HIS A 188 -0.90 6.28 3.96
N GLY A 189 -1.52 7.19 3.20
CA GLY A 189 -2.68 7.94 3.66
C GLY A 189 -2.40 8.92 4.81
N VAL A 190 -1.18 9.43 4.91
CA VAL A 190 -0.82 10.54 5.81
C VAL A 190 -1.26 11.85 5.16
N THR A 191 -2.53 12.21 5.35
CA THR A 191 -3.12 13.45 4.83
C THR A 191 -3.15 14.56 5.88
N PRO A 192 -3.24 15.85 5.48
CA PRO A 192 -3.46 16.95 6.41
C PRO A 192 -4.67 16.73 7.34
N GLU A 193 -5.74 16.15 6.83
CA GLU A 193 -6.95 15.82 7.60
C GLU A 193 -6.66 14.77 8.68
N ARG A 194 -5.90 13.72 8.33
CA ARG A 194 -5.46 12.70 9.28
C ARG A 194 -4.57 13.30 10.37
N ILE A 195 -3.62 14.16 10.00
CA ILE A 195 -2.74 14.86 10.94
C ILE A 195 -3.57 15.70 11.93
N LYS A 196 -4.53 16.49 11.43
CA LYS A 196 -5.45 17.27 12.28
C LYS A 196 -6.29 16.39 13.20
N ALA A 197 -6.78 15.26 12.71
CA ALA A 197 -7.57 14.34 13.50
C ALA A 197 -6.75 13.70 14.64
N LEU A 198 -5.50 13.34 14.39
CA LEU A 198 -4.57 12.85 15.41
C LEU A 198 -4.22 13.95 16.42
N ALA A 199 -3.96 15.17 15.95
CA ALA A 199 -3.74 16.34 16.80
C ALA A 199 -4.94 16.62 17.73
N ALA A 200 -6.17 16.51 17.22
CA ALA A 200 -7.40 16.64 18.02
C ALA A 200 -7.54 15.48 19.03
N ALA A 201 -7.02 14.30 18.70
CA ALA A 201 -6.93 13.17 19.62
C ALA A 201 -5.80 13.30 20.65
N GLY A 202 -5.00 14.38 20.62
CA GLY A 202 -3.91 14.65 21.58
C GLY A 202 -2.51 14.34 21.05
N TYR A 203 -2.39 13.87 19.80
CA TYR A 203 -1.12 13.52 19.16
C TYR A 203 -0.67 14.66 18.24
N LYS A 204 -0.26 15.78 18.85
CA LYS A 204 0.25 16.96 18.13
C LYS A 204 1.77 16.83 17.94
N GLY A 205 2.26 17.26 16.78
CA GLY A 205 3.70 17.31 16.51
C GLY A 205 4.40 15.95 16.51
N VAL A 206 3.67 14.89 16.18
CA VAL A 206 4.23 13.54 15.97
C VAL A 206 5.23 13.61 14.82
N ASP A 207 6.38 12.98 14.95
CA ASP A 207 7.34 12.93 13.83
C ASP A 207 6.76 12.14 12.64
N LEU A 208 7.32 12.35 11.46
CA LEU A 208 6.78 11.76 10.23
C LEU A 208 6.84 10.23 10.24
N ASP A 209 7.90 9.64 10.80
CA ASP A 209 8.09 8.20 10.82
C ASP A 209 7.03 7.54 11.70
N SER A 210 6.75 8.13 12.86
CA SER A 210 5.65 7.75 13.73
C SER A 210 4.28 7.90 13.04
N LEU A 211 4.04 8.97 12.28
CA LEU A 211 2.79 9.13 11.53
C LEU A 211 2.60 8.05 10.46
N LEU A 212 3.66 7.74 9.73
CA LEU A 212 3.69 6.67 8.73
C LEU A 212 3.40 5.32 9.39
N SER A 213 4.11 5.00 10.48
CA SER A 213 3.92 3.77 11.25
C SER A 213 2.49 3.64 11.80
N MET A 214 1.96 4.70 12.40
CA MET A 214 0.56 4.75 12.84
C MET A 214 -0.42 4.50 11.69
N SER A 215 -0.14 5.00 10.49
CA SER A 215 -1.00 4.78 9.33
C SER A 215 -0.91 3.35 8.79
N ILE A 216 0.31 2.84 8.62
CA ILE A 216 0.60 1.48 8.14
C ILE A 216 -0.04 0.43 9.04
N HIS A 217 0.03 0.61 10.36
CA HIS A 217 -0.53 -0.33 11.34
C HIS A 217 -1.99 -0.03 11.71
N GLY A 218 -2.64 0.93 11.04
CA GLY A 218 -4.06 1.18 11.20
C GLY A 218 -4.45 1.81 12.53
N VAL A 219 -3.55 2.57 13.17
CA VAL A 219 -3.91 3.41 14.32
C VAL A 219 -4.84 4.53 13.84
N THR A 220 -6.08 4.53 14.28
CA THR A 220 -7.11 5.52 13.91
C THR A 220 -7.45 6.44 15.08
N PRO A 221 -7.94 7.67 14.82
CA PRO A 221 -8.49 8.54 15.86
C PRO A 221 -9.57 7.86 16.71
N ASP A 222 -10.37 6.98 16.11
CA ASP A 222 -11.45 6.25 16.78
C ASP A 222 -10.88 5.26 17.81
N PHE A 223 -9.89 4.47 17.40
CA PHE A 223 -9.17 3.56 18.29
C PHE A 223 -8.54 4.29 19.48
N ILE A 224 -7.93 5.45 19.24
CA ILE A 224 -7.38 6.29 20.30
C ILE A 224 -8.47 6.74 21.27
N ARG A 225 -9.63 7.20 20.77
CA ARG A 225 -10.75 7.64 21.62
C ARG A 225 -11.33 6.49 22.44
N GLU A 226 -11.46 5.30 21.87
CA GLU A 226 -11.93 4.10 22.57
C GLU A 226 -10.97 3.70 23.70
N LEU A 227 -9.67 3.65 23.42
CA LEU A 227 -8.64 3.40 24.43
C LEU A 227 -8.68 4.44 25.57
N ARG A 228 -8.81 5.73 25.23
CA ARG A 228 -8.96 6.80 26.21
C ARG A 228 -10.23 6.64 27.06
N GLY A 229 -11.34 6.25 26.45
CA GLY A 229 -12.61 5.96 27.14
C GLY A 229 -12.50 4.79 28.11
N MET A 230 -11.60 3.84 27.82
CA MET A 230 -11.25 2.75 28.73
C MET A 230 -10.20 3.15 29.78
N GLY A 231 -9.68 4.37 29.77
CA GLY A 231 -8.74 4.86 30.80
C GLY A 231 -7.27 4.84 30.39
N PHE A 232 -6.94 4.44 29.15
CA PHE A 232 -5.58 4.55 28.62
C PHE A 232 -5.34 5.98 28.09
N LYS A 233 -4.92 6.89 28.96
CA LYS A 233 -4.88 8.34 28.67
C LYS A 233 -3.56 8.85 28.10
N ASP A 234 -2.46 8.16 28.39
CA ASP A 234 -1.09 8.66 28.16
C ASP A 234 -0.25 7.73 27.26
N LEU A 235 -0.88 7.06 26.30
CA LEU A 235 -0.19 6.19 25.35
C LEU A 235 0.64 7.02 24.36
N LYS A 236 1.89 6.64 24.15
CA LYS A 236 2.73 7.18 23.08
C LYS A 236 2.30 6.62 21.73
N ALA A 237 2.78 7.23 20.64
CA ALA A 237 2.53 6.73 19.29
C ALA A 237 2.99 5.27 19.13
N ASP A 238 4.18 4.94 19.65
CA ASP A 238 4.74 3.59 19.62
C ASP A 238 3.88 2.57 20.39
N ASP A 239 3.28 2.98 21.52
CA ASP A 239 2.40 2.10 22.29
C ASP A 239 1.15 1.74 21.45
N LEU A 240 0.54 2.74 20.79
CA LEU A 240 -0.61 2.52 19.93
C LEU A 240 -0.29 1.62 18.73
N VAL A 241 0.88 1.83 18.14
CA VAL A 241 1.39 1.00 17.03
C VAL A 241 1.60 -0.43 17.50
N SER A 242 2.28 -0.63 18.63
CA SER A 242 2.53 -1.95 19.23
C SER A 242 1.22 -2.68 19.53
N MET A 243 0.26 -1.99 20.15
CA MET A 243 -1.08 -2.52 20.38
C MET A 243 -1.75 -2.98 19.08
N ARG A 244 -1.65 -2.21 18.00
CA ARG A 244 -2.21 -2.61 16.69
C ARG A 244 -1.49 -3.80 16.08
N ILE A 245 -0.16 -3.82 16.09
CA ILE A 245 0.66 -4.92 15.57
C ILE A 245 0.30 -6.24 16.25
N HIS A 246 0.14 -6.22 17.58
CA HIS A 246 -0.18 -7.41 18.36
C HIS A 246 -1.69 -7.68 18.49
N GLY A 247 -2.53 -6.91 17.79
CA GLY A 247 -3.97 -7.15 17.75
C GLY A 247 -4.70 -6.83 19.06
N VAL A 248 -4.16 -5.97 19.93
CA VAL A 248 -4.87 -5.44 21.09
C VAL A 248 -6.02 -4.55 20.61
N THR A 249 -7.25 -5.05 20.70
CA THR A 249 -8.47 -4.34 20.30
C THR A 249 -9.26 -3.89 21.53
N PRO A 250 -10.12 -2.87 21.42
CA PRO A 250 -11.03 -2.48 22.51
C PRO A 250 -11.91 -3.63 23.02
N ALA A 251 -12.36 -4.50 22.12
CA ALA A 251 -13.10 -5.71 22.48
C ALA A 251 -12.26 -6.63 23.38
N PHE A 252 -11.02 -6.92 22.99
CA PHE A 252 -10.09 -7.73 23.79
C PHE A 252 -9.85 -7.12 25.18
N VAL A 253 -9.62 -5.81 25.25
CA VAL A 253 -9.44 -5.10 26.53
C VAL A 253 -10.67 -5.27 27.42
N ASN A 254 -11.88 -5.07 26.88
CA ASN A 254 -13.12 -5.24 27.63
C ASN A 254 -13.36 -6.68 28.09
N GLU A 255 -13.06 -7.67 27.24
CA GLU A 255 -13.18 -9.09 27.59
C GLU A 255 -12.24 -9.47 28.74
N MET A 256 -10.98 -9.03 28.67
CA MET A 256 -10.01 -9.28 29.75
C MET A 256 -10.42 -8.60 31.06
N ARG A 257 -10.96 -7.38 30.99
CA ARG A 257 -11.54 -6.69 32.16
C ARG A 257 -12.75 -7.42 32.74
N GLY A 258 -13.63 -7.94 31.88
CA GLY A 258 -14.77 -8.78 32.29
C GLY A 258 -14.33 -10.07 32.96
N LEU A 259 -13.15 -10.57 32.59
CA LEU A 259 -12.48 -11.69 33.25
C LEU A 259 -11.74 -11.27 34.53
N GLY A 260 -11.74 -10.02 34.94
CA GLY A 260 -11.14 -9.56 36.20
C GLY A 260 -9.73 -8.99 36.08
N PHE A 261 -9.13 -8.96 34.89
CA PHE A 261 -7.83 -8.31 34.66
C PHE A 261 -8.02 -6.81 34.40
N LYS A 262 -8.36 -6.07 35.45
CA LYS A 262 -8.77 -4.65 35.35
C LYS A 262 -7.60 -3.68 35.27
N ASP A 263 -6.46 -4.05 35.85
CA ASP A 263 -5.31 -3.16 36.08
C ASP A 263 -4.16 -3.40 35.08
N LEU A 264 -4.45 -4.05 33.94
CA LEU A 264 -3.46 -4.22 32.87
C LEU A 264 -3.23 -2.89 32.15
N ASP A 265 -1.97 -2.49 32.06
CA ASP A 265 -1.52 -1.43 31.18
C ASP A 265 -1.38 -1.92 29.72
N ALA A 266 -0.94 -1.03 28.84
CA ALA A 266 -0.79 -1.35 27.42
C ALA A 266 0.26 -2.44 27.18
N GLU A 267 1.38 -2.39 27.92
CA GLU A 267 2.46 -3.38 27.81
C GLU A 267 1.97 -4.77 28.23
N GLY A 268 1.26 -4.88 29.35
CA GLY A 268 0.65 -6.13 29.80
C GLY A 268 -0.35 -6.69 28.79
N LEU A 269 -1.21 -5.85 28.21
CA LEU A 269 -2.16 -6.29 27.17
C LEU A 269 -1.45 -6.78 25.90
N VAL A 270 -0.37 -6.11 25.51
CA VAL A 270 0.49 -6.53 24.40
C VAL A 270 1.17 -7.86 24.72
N GLY A 271 1.73 -8.02 25.91
CA GLY A 271 2.35 -9.25 26.38
C GLY A 271 1.40 -10.45 26.34
N LEU A 272 0.15 -10.27 26.81
CA LEU A 272 -0.89 -11.29 26.69
C LEU A 272 -1.12 -11.71 25.23
N ARG A 273 -1.18 -10.75 24.31
CA ARG A 273 -1.36 -11.03 22.88
C ARG A 273 -0.16 -11.76 22.28
N ILE A 274 1.06 -11.33 22.60
CA ILE A 274 2.32 -11.96 22.13
C ILE A 274 2.36 -13.43 22.53
N HIS A 275 2.01 -13.74 23.78
CA HIS A 275 2.00 -15.12 24.28
C HIS A 275 0.70 -15.87 24.00
N GLY A 276 -0.24 -15.24 23.28
CA GLY A 276 -1.51 -15.82 22.87
C GLY A 276 -2.47 -16.12 24.01
N VAL A 277 -2.35 -15.44 25.15
CA VAL A 277 -3.32 -15.50 26.24
C VAL A 277 -4.63 -14.86 25.75
N THR A 278 -5.61 -15.71 25.42
CA THR A 278 -6.94 -15.28 24.94
C THR A 278 -7.99 -15.37 26.06
N PRO A 279 -9.11 -14.63 25.94
CA PRO A 279 -10.24 -14.78 26.86
C PRO A 279 -10.77 -16.22 26.97
N ALA A 280 -10.71 -16.98 25.87
CA ALA A 280 -11.08 -18.40 25.87
C ALA A 280 -10.10 -19.23 26.70
N PHE A 281 -8.80 -19.05 26.48
CA PHE A 281 -7.77 -19.74 27.27
C PHE A 281 -7.91 -19.45 28.77
N VAL A 282 -8.15 -18.19 29.15
CA VAL A 282 -8.41 -17.82 30.55
C VAL A 282 -9.60 -18.60 31.12
N LYS A 283 -10.73 -18.65 30.41
CA LYS A 283 -11.93 -19.38 30.87
C LYS A 283 -11.64 -20.88 31.04
N GLU A 284 -10.99 -21.49 30.07
CA GLU A 284 -10.63 -22.92 30.12
C GLU A 284 -9.72 -23.24 31.31
N MET A 285 -8.72 -22.39 31.59
CA MET A 285 -7.83 -22.61 32.73
C MET A 285 -8.57 -22.45 34.07
N ARG A 286 -9.54 -21.53 34.16
CA ARG A 286 -10.41 -21.40 35.33
C ARG A 286 -11.28 -22.62 35.56
N ASP A 287 -11.85 -23.18 34.49
CA ASP A 287 -12.64 -24.41 34.55
C ASP A 287 -11.79 -25.61 35.01
N LEU A 288 -10.48 -25.54 34.81
CA LEU A 288 -9.49 -26.52 35.29
C LEU A 288 -8.93 -26.21 36.69
N GLY A 289 -9.50 -25.22 37.40
CA GLY A 289 -9.16 -24.91 38.79
C GLY A 289 -8.12 -23.80 38.98
N TYR A 290 -7.61 -23.19 37.91
CA TYR A 290 -6.68 -22.04 37.98
C TYR A 290 -7.44 -20.72 38.18
N THR A 291 -8.31 -20.65 39.19
CA THR A 291 -9.23 -19.52 39.42
C THR A 291 -8.52 -18.23 39.84
N ASN A 292 -7.36 -18.35 40.48
CA ASN A 292 -6.56 -17.23 41.00
C ASN A 292 -5.30 -16.93 40.15
N ALA A 293 -5.16 -17.52 38.95
CA ALA A 293 -4.01 -17.26 38.10
C ALA A 293 -3.96 -15.79 37.68
N THR A 294 -2.81 -15.17 37.90
CA THR A 294 -2.52 -13.80 37.45
C THR A 294 -2.29 -13.76 35.94
N ALA A 295 -2.23 -12.56 35.37
CA ALA A 295 -1.88 -12.37 33.96
C ALA A 295 -0.50 -12.97 33.66
N ASP A 296 0.46 -12.75 34.56
CA ASP A 296 1.81 -13.29 34.46
C ASP A 296 1.82 -14.81 34.52
N ASP A 297 1.06 -15.43 35.45
CA ASP A 297 0.95 -16.88 35.52
C ASP A 297 0.44 -17.46 34.19
N LEU A 298 -0.60 -16.86 33.62
CA LEU A 298 -1.18 -17.29 32.35
C LEU A 298 -0.22 -17.10 31.17
N MET A 299 0.57 -16.02 31.17
CA MET A 299 1.64 -15.84 30.20
C MET A 299 2.72 -16.91 30.35
N GLN A 300 3.17 -17.20 31.58
CA GLN A 300 4.17 -18.24 31.85
C GLN A 300 3.70 -19.62 31.40
N LEU A 301 2.44 -19.97 31.66
CA LEU A 301 1.85 -21.20 31.14
C LEU A 301 1.97 -21.27 29.62
N ARG A 302 1.62 -20.19 28.91
CA ARG A 302 1.73 -20.14 27.45
C ARG A 302 3.17 -20.17 26.93
N ILE A 303 4.10 -19.50 27.61
CA ILE A 303 5.53 -19.53 27.30
C ILE A 303 6.06 -20.97 27.39
N HIS A 304 5.60 -21.73 28.38
CA HIS A 304 5.98 -23.13 28.58
C HIS A 304 5.14 -24.14 27.80
N GLY A 305 4.27 -23.68 26.88
CA GLY A 305 3.41 -24.56 26.08
C GLY A 305 2.34 -25.30 26.88
N VAL A 306 2.05 -24.82 28.09
CA VAL A 306 0.99 -25.37 28.95
C VAL A 306 -0.35 -24.78 28.53
N ASP A 307 -1.18 -25.62 27.94
CA ASP A 307 -2.55 -25.30 27.57
C ASP A 307 -3.57 -26.17 28.33
N SER A 308 -4.85 -25.93 28.08
CA SER A 308 -5.93 -26.69 28.71
C SER A 308 -5.92 -28.17 28.33
N VAL A 309 -5.36 -28.55 27.18
CA VAL A 309 -5.20 -29.95 26.74
C VAL A 309 -4.13 -30.63 27.58
N PHE A 310 -2.96 -30.01 27.72
CA PHE A 310 -1.85 -30.51 28.56
C PHE A 310 -2.29 -30.69 30.02
N VAL A 311 -2.96 -29.69 30.59
CA VAL A 311 -3.44 -29.80 31.99
C VAL A 311 -4.43 -30.98 32.13
N ARG A 312 -5.34 -31.17 31.17
CA ARG A 312 -6.28 -32.31 31.18
C ARG A 312 -5.59 -33.66 31.03
N SER A 313 -4.50 -33.78 30.27
CA SER A 313 -3.77 -35.05 30.16
C SER A 313 -3.09 -35.41 31.48
N MET A 314 -2.48 -34.42 32.15
CA MET A 314 -1.84 -34.64 33.46
C MET A 314 -2.85 -35.09 34.53
N SER A 315 -4.06 -34.52 34.54
CA SER A 315 -5.12 -34.91 35.47
C SER A 315 -5.68 -36.32 35.23
N LYS A 316 -5.59 -36.84 33.99
CA LYS A 316 -6.01 -38.22 33.66
C LYS A 316 -4.95 -39.26 34.04
N ASP A 317 -3.66 -38.91 33.92
CA ASP A 317 -2.55 -39.82 34.20
C ASP A 317 -2.12 -39.83 35.69
N GLY A 318 -2.56 -38.86 36.49
CA GLY A 318 -2.32 -38.80 37.94
C GLY A 318 -3.18 -39.74 38.80
N GLY A 319 -4.08 -40.51 38.19
CA GLY A 319 -4.93 -41.51 38.85
C GLY A 319 -4.27 -42.89 38.90
N ALA A 320 -3.64 -43.18 40.04
CA ALA A 320 -3.05 -44.46 40.49
C ALA A 320 -1.55 -44.72 40.16
N PRO A 321 -0.71 -45.00 41.17
CA PRO A 321 0.66 -45.45 40.92
C PRO A 321 0.62 -46.83 40.22
N ARG A 322 1.30 -46.94 39.06
CA ARG A 322 1.64 -48.26 38.51
C ARG A 322 2.57 -48.94 39.51
N LYS A 323 2.06 -49.94 40.23
CA LYS A 323 2.92 -50.90 40.92
C LYS A 323 3.79 -51.55 39.85
N GLN A 324 5.10 -51.28 39.91
CA GLN A 324 6.08 -51.99 39.09
C GLN A 324 6.13 -53.46 39.54
N PRO A 325 6.20 -54.43 38.61
CA PRO A 325 6.63 -55.78 38.93
C PRO A 325 8.13 -55.83 39.25
#